data_AF-A0A645JWV5-F1
#
_entry.id   AF-A0A645JWV5-F1
#
_cell.length_a   1.000
_cell.length_b   1.000
_cell.length_c   1.000
_cell.angle_alpha   90.00
_cell.angle_beta   90.00
_cell.angle_gamma   90.00
#
_symmetry.space_group_name_H-M   'P 1'
#
loop_
_entity.id
_entity.type
_entity.pdbx_description
1 polymer ?
#
loop_
_entity_poly.entity_id
_entity_poly.type
_entity_poly.pdbx_seq_one_letter_code
_entity_poly.pdbx_strand_id
1 'polypeptide(L)'
;MTAYAAIGVYLPRVSSQQWGATSRVSVGNAIPGDLIFWSSNGSQSGIYHVAIYLGGGQIIEAADYGIPLRITSIYNWGNVLGAGRVI
;
A
#
# COMPACT_ATOMS: atom_id res chain seq x y z
N MET A 1 -9.21 1.30 -0.26
CA MET A 1 -10.65 0.93 -0.42
C MET A 1 -11.38 1.81 -1.40
N THR A 2 -11.66 3.09 -1.08
CA THR A 2 -12.53 3.95 -1.90
C THR A 2 -12.05 4.11 -3.35
N ALA A 3 -10.75 4.25 -3.55
CA ALA A 3 -10.15 4.30 -4.89
C ALA A 3 -10.43 3.03 -5.73
N TYR A 4 -10.38 1.85 -5.13
CA TYR A 4 -10.67 0.58 -5.81
C TYR A 4 -12.17 0.31 -5.92
N ALA A 5 -12.95 0.73 -4.93
CA ALA A 5 -14.41 0.62 -4.97
C ALA A 5 -15.01 1.43 -6.13
N ALA A 6 -14.39 2.57 -6.49
CA ALA A 6 -14.78 3.38 -7.64
C ALA A 6 -14.66 2.64 -8.99
N ILE A 7 -13.83 1.60 -9.05
CA ILE A 7 -13.68 0.72 -10.23
C ILE A 7 -14.26 -0.68 -9.98
N GLY A 8 -15.14 -0.83 -8.99
CA GLY A 8 -15.84 -2.08 -8.71
C GLY A 8 -15.05 -3.14 -7.95
N VAL A 9 -13.85 -2.80 -7.45
CA VAL A 9 -12.98 -3.74 -6.74
C VAL A 9 -13.13 -3.59 -5.23
N TYR A 10 -13.52 -4.67 -4.57
CA TYR A 10 -13.64 -4.72 -3.13
C TYR A 10 -12.28 -4.98 -2.46
N LEU A 11 -11.93 -4.13 -1.51
CA LEU A 11 -10.81 -4.34 -0.60
C LEU A 11 -11.29 -4.14 0.83
N PRO A 12 -10.85 -4.98 1.80
CA PRO A 12 -11.16 -4.77 3.21
C PRO A 12 -10.68 -3.41 3.74
N ARG A 13 -11.26 -2.92 4.84
CA ARG A 13 -10.89 -1.60 5.41
C ARG A 13 -9.48 -1.55 5.97
N VAL A 14 -9.04 -2.64 6.58
CA VAL A 14 -7.81 -2.70 7.35
C VAL A 14 -6.65 -3.11 6.44
N SER A 15 -5.52 -2.42 6.54
CA SER A 15 -4.32 -2.66 5.72
C SER A 15 -3.81 -4.11 5.81
N SER A 16 -3.81 -4.70 7.01
CA SER A 16 -3.43 -6.11 7.19
C SER A 16 -4.36 -7.09 6.47
N GLN A 17 -5.65 -6.77 6.35
CA GLN A 17 -6.62 -7.56 5.60
C GLN A 17 -6.48 -7.33 4.08
N GLN A 18 -6.19 -6.10 3.66
CA GLN A 18 -5.89 -5.79 2.25
C GLN A 18 -4.64 -6.52 1.77
N TRP A 19 -3.62 -6.65 2.61
CA TRP A 19 -2.51 -7.56 2.34
C TRP A 19 -3.05 -8.95 2.05
N GLY A 20 -3.82 -9.57 2.95
CA GLY A 20 -4.45 -10.88 2.72
C GLY A 20 -5.27 -11.00 1.42
N ALA A 21 -5.88 -9.91 0.95
CA ALA A 21 -6.74 -9.86 -0.23
C ALA A 21 -5.99 -9.55 -1.56
N THR A 22 -4.65 -9.50 -1.56
CA THR A 22 -3.84 -9.20 -2.75
C THR A 22 -2.85 -10.31 -3.08
N SER A 23 -2.45 -10.41 -4.35
CA SER A 23 -1.34 -11.27 -4.76
C SER A 23 -0.01 -10.62 -4.39
N ARG A 24 0.94 -11.39 -3.85
CA ARG A 24 2.24 -10.88 -3.41
C ARG A 24 3.14 -10.55 -4.59
N VAL A 25 3.72 -9.36 -4.55
CA VAL A 25 4.70 -8.90 -5.54
C VAL A 25 5.88 -8.28 -4.79
N SER A 26 7.10 -8.45 -5.31
CA SER A 26 8.26 -7.71 -4.80
C SER A 26 8.13 -6.23 -5.16
N VAL A 27 8.65 -5.34 -4.33
CA VAL A 27 8.59 -3.89 -4.60
C VAL A 27 9.23 -3.53 -5.94
N GLY A 28 10.30 -4.23 -6.34
CA GLY A 28 10.96 -4.03 -7.63
C GLY A 28 10.11 -4.43 -8.85
N ASN A 29 9.09 -5.28 -8.66
CA ASN A 29 8.14 -5.69 -9.70
C ASN A 29 6.77 -4.98 -9.56
N ALA A 30 6.67 -4.02 -8.64
CA ALA A 30 5.45 -3.27 -8.45
C ALA A 30 5.15 -2.42 -9.69
N ILE A 31 3.88 -2.37 -10.08
CA ILE A 31 3.38 -1.53 -11.18
C ILE A 31 2.41 -0.49 -10.64
N PRO A 32 2.16 0.63 -11.35
CA PRO A 32 1.17 1.60 -10.93
C PRO A 32 -0.18 0.94 -10.62
N GLY A 33 -0.72 1.24 -9.44
CA GLY A 33 -1.93 0.61 -8.93
C GLY A 33 -1.69 -0.63 -8.04
N ASP A 34 -0.46 -1.07 -7.83
CA ASP A 34 -0.16 -2.02 -6.74
C ASP A 34 -0.20 -1.31 -5.38
N LEU A 35 -0.54 -2.04 -4.32
CA LEU A 35 -0.51 -1.54 -2.95
C LEU A 35 0.86 -1.80 -2.32
N ILE A 36 1.46 -0.80 -1.69
CA ILE A 36 2.69 -0.95 -0.92
C ILE A 36 2.34 -0.98 0.57
N PHE A 37 2.96 -1.89 1.32
CA PHE A 37 2.67 -2.11 2.74
C PHE A 37 3.93 -1.94 3.58
N TRP A 38 3.74 -1.37 4.78
CA TRP A 38 4.79 -1.23 5.78
C TRP A 38 4.41 -1.98 7.05
N SER A 39 5.41 -2.61 7.67
CA SER A 39 5.22 -3.43 8.87
C SER A 39 6.29 -3.16 9.91
N SER A 40 5.90 -3.06 11.17
CA SER A 40 6.82 -2.83 12.28
C SER A 40 7.67 -4.06 12.62
N ASN A 41 7.24 -5.26 12.21
CA ASN A 41 7.88 -6.53 12.54
C ASN A 41 8.19 -7.40 11.31
N GLY A 42 8.11 -6.83 10.10
CA GLY A 42 8.33 -7.57 8.85
C GLY A 42 7.30 -8.67 8.57
N SER A 43 6.15 -8.66 9.26
CA SER A 43 5.07 -9.65 9.10
C SER A 43 3.71 -8.99 8.93
N GLN A 44 2.71 -9.76 8.48
CA GLN A 44 1.34 -9.26 8.28
C GLN A 44 0.70 -8.67 9.55
N SER A 45 1.01 -9.24 10.72
CA SER A 45 0.47 -8.78 12.00
C SER A 45 0.98 -7.40 12.41
N GLY A 46 2.17 -6.99 11.94
CA GLY A 46 2.73 -5.67 12.19
C GLY A 46 2.40 -4.63 11.14
N ILE A 47 1.53 -4.94 10.15
CA ILE A 47 1.17 -3.97 9.11
C ILE A 47 0.44 -2.78 9.74
N TYR A 48 1.00 -1.58 9.58
CA TYR A 48 0.45 -0.35 10.13
C TYR A 48 0.13 0.70 9.06
N HIS A 49 0.67 0.57 7.84
CA HIS A 49 0.43 1.53 6.76
C HIS A 49 0.29 0.86 5.40
N VAL A 50 -0.44 1.52 4.50
CA VAL A 50 -0.64 1.12 3.10
C VAL A 50 -0.76 2.35 2.20
N ALA A 51 -0.19 2.27 1.01
CA ALA A 51 -0.26 3.33 -0.02
C ALA A 51 -0.41 2.73 -1.42
N ILE A 52 -0.80 3.54 -2.41
CA ILE A 52 -0.92 3.10 -3.81
C ILE A 52 0.36 3.50 -4.54
N TYR A 53 0.97 2.54 -5.23
CA TYR A 53 2.16 2.77 -6.05
C TYR A 53 1.83 3.52 -7.33
N LEU A 54 2.65 4.51 -7.69
CA LEU A 54 2.52 5.32 -8.89
C LEU A 54 3.58 5.03 -9.95
N GLY A 55 4.57 4.17 -9.65
CA GLY A 55 5.76 4.00 -10.48
C GLY A 55 6.92 4.89 -10.03
N GLY A 56 8.12 4.62 -10.55
CA GLY A 56 9.31 5.45 -10.28
C GLY A 56 9.71 5.58 -8.81
N GLY A 57 9.33 4.62 -7.95
CA GLY A 57 9.56 4.73 -6.50
C GLY A 57 8.61 5.69 -5.78
N GLN A 58 7.53 6.14 -6.43
CA GLN A 58 6.56 7.07 -5.85
C GLN A 58 5.26 6.39 -5.43
N ILE A 59 4.63 6.94 -4.41
CA ILE A 59 3.33 6.53 -3.86
C ILE A 59 2.42 7.73 -3.66
N ILE A 60 1.11 7.49 -3.66
CA ILE A 60 0.12 8.39 -3.09
C ILE A 60 -0.42 7.82 -1.79
N GLU A 61 -0.44 8.65 -0.75
CA GLU A 61 -0.78 8.22 0.61
C GLU A 61 -1.60 9.24 1.39
N ALA A 62 -2.37 8.72 2.34
CA ALA A 62 -2.88 9.46 3.48
C ALA A 62 -2.06 9.02 4.71
N ALA A 63 -1.02 9.78 5.03
CA ALA A 63 0.02 9.34 5.97
C ALA A 63 -0.45 9.30 7.44
N ASP A 64 -1.13 10.35 7.89
CA ASP A 64 -1.62 10.48 9.26
C ASP A 64 -2.75 11.53 9.33
N TYR A 65 -3.42 11.60 10.46
CA TYR A 65 -4.42 12.62 10.75
C TYR A 65 -3.83 14.03 10.62
N GLY A 66 -4.57 14.91 9.94
CA GLY A 66 -4.16 16.30 9.73
C GLY A 66 -3.10 16.50 8.64
N ILE A 67 -2.53 15.43 8.08
CA ILE A 67 -1.63 15.51 6.91
C ILE A 67 -2.47 15.36 5.64
N PRO A 68 -2.45 16.34 4.73
CA PRO A 68 -3.13 16.21 3.44
C PRO A 68 -2.61 15.01 2.63
N LEU A 69 -3.48 14.49 1.76
CA LEU A 69 -3.08 13.48 0.78
C LEU A 69 -1.88 14.00 -0.03
N ARG A 70 -0.84 13.18 -0.19
CA ARG A 70 0.39 13.61 -0.84
C ARG A 70 1.00 12.51 -1.69
N ILE A 71 1.81 12.94 -2.65
CA ILE A 71 2.73 12.08 -3.38
C ILE A 71 4.09 12.15 -2.70
N THR A 72 4.69 10.99 -2.41
CA THR A 72 5.99 10.91 -1.75
C THR A 72 6.78 9.71 -2.26
N SER A 73 8.06 9.65 -1.92
CA SER A 73 8.92 8.50 -2.21
C SER A 73 8.63 7.35 -1.23
N ILE A 74 8.67 6.10 -1.72
CA ILE A 74 8.60 4.90 -0.86
C ILE A 74 9.72 4.89 0.18
N TYR A 75 10.87 5.50 -0.13
CA TYR A 75 12.05 5.52 0.71
C TYR A 75 11.97 6.54 1.86
N ASN A 76 10.94 7.41 1.87
CA ASN A 76 10.69 8.31 2.99
C ASN A 76 10.07 7.59 4.20
N TRP A 77 9.71 6.31 4.03
CA TRP A 77 9.25 5.42 5.07
C TRP A 77 10.28 4.30 5.30
N GLY A 78 10.50 3.92 6.56
CA GLY A 78 11.27 2.71 6.89
C GLY A 78 10.39 1.46 6.90
N ASN A 79 10.99 0.26 6.79
CA ASN A 79 10.34 -1.05 6.96
C ASN A 79 9.22 -1.39 5.94
N VAL A 80 9.53 -1.31 4.65
CA VAL A 80 8.65 -1.83 3.60
C VAL A 80 8.53 -3.35 3.75
N LEU A 81 7.31 -3.85 3.90
CA LEU A 81 7.02 -5.28 3.93
C LEU A 81 7.01 -5.87 2.53
N GLY A 82 6.40 -5.17 1.57
CA GLY A 82 6.27 -5.63 0.19
C GLY A 82 5.12 -4.97 -0.55
N ALA A 83 4.84 -5.48 -1.75
CA ALA A 83 3.73 -5.03 -2.60
C ALA A 83 2.63 -6.10 -2.73
N GLY A 84 1.40 -5.64 -2.91
CA GLY A 84 0.22 -6.44 -3.17
C GLY A 84 -0.46 -5.98 -4.45
N ARG A 85 -0.57 -6.87 -5.44
CA ARG A 85 -1.35 -6.63 -6.66
C ARG A 85 -2.80 -6.99 -6.43
N VAL A 86 -3.68 -6.07 -6.78
CA VAL A 86 -5.12 -6.28 -6.76
C VAL A 86 -5.51 -6.91 -8.10
N ILE A 87 -6.20 -8.05 -8.05
CA ILE A 87 -6.69 -8.85 -9.20
C ILE A 87 -8.20 -8.75 -9.32
#